data_AF-A0A4Q5XLV1-F1
#
_entry.id   AF-A0A4Q5XLV1-F1
#
_cell.length_a   1.000
_cell.length_b   1.000
_cell.length_c   1.000
_cell.angle_alpha   90.00
_cell.angle_beta   90.00
_cell.angle_gamma   90.00
#
_symmetry.space_group_name_H-M   'P 1'
#
loop_
_entity.id
_entity.type
_entity.pdbx_description
1 polymer ?
#
loop_
_entity_poly.entity_id
_entity_poly.type
_entity_poly.pdbx_seq_one_letter_code
_entity_poly.pdbx_strand_id
1 'polypeptide(L)'
;MSTRKRRRSRRSVGAEPPVPSAAPDRGRGGAGGWIILDEPEVHLAGDALVPDLAGWRRERLPQLPQVAAFELAPDWVCEVLSPSTAPLDRTRKLPIYARERVTHAWLVDPHLKTLEVLRLDGAT
;
A
#
# COMPACT_ATOMS: atom_id res chain seq x y z
N MET A 1 -32.64 -40.05 -53.66
CA MET A 1 -31.34 -39.42 -53.36
C MET A 1 -31.52 -38.26 -52.39
N SER A 2 -30.71 -38.25 -51.32
CA SER A 2 -30.34 -37.11 -50.45
C SER A 2 -31.34 -36.56 -49.40
N THR A 3 -31.21 -37.15 -48.19
CA THR A 3 -31.25 -36.58 -46.82
C THR A 3 -31.90 -35.22 -46.51
N ARG A 4 -32.95 -35.27 -45.69
CA ARG A 4 -33.49 -34.13 -44.90
C ARG A 4 -32.68 -33.94 -43.61
N LYS A 5 -31.92 -32.85 -43.51
CA LYS A 5 -31.21 -32.45 -42.27
C LYS A 5 -32.13 -31.63 -41.38
N ARG A 6 -32.21 -32.03 -40.11
CA ARG A 6 -33.01 -31.42 -39.03
C ARG A 6 -32.22 -30.29 -38.35
N ARG A 7 -32.95 -29.46 -37.56
CA ARG A 7 -32.51 -28.48 -36.53
C ARG A 7 -32.26 -27.07 -37.06
N ARG A 8 -32.55 -25.97 -36.35
CA ARG A 8 -33.16 -25.72 -35.02
C ARG A 8 -33.58 -24.24 -35.05
N SER A 9 -34.69 -23.91 -34.40
CA SER A 9 -35.10 -22.53 -34.08
C SER A 9 -34.02 -21.82 -33.24
N ARG A 10 -33.72 -20.57 -33.58
CA ARG A 10 -33.11 -19.58 -32.69
C ARG A 10 -33.99 -18.33 -32.72
N ARG A 11 -34.62 -18.04 -31.58
CA ARG A 11 -35.22 -16.74 -31.28
C ARG A 11 -34.09 -15.72 -31.10
N SER A 12 -34.22 -14.57 -31.73
CA SER A 12 -33.47 -13.35 -31.43
C SER A 12 -34.36 -12.45 -30.60
N VAL A 13 -33.95 -12.17 -29.36
CA VAL A 13 -34.37 -10.98 -28.62
C VAL A 13 -33.09 -10.39 -28.04
N GLY A 14 -32.79 -9.16 -28.44
CA GLY A 14 -31.63 -8.42 -28.00
C GLY A 14 -31.75 -8.06 -26.52
N ALA A 15 -30.63 -8.16 -25.83
CA ALA A 15 -30.34 -7.37 -24.65
C ALA A 15 -29.02 -6.67 -24.95
N GLU A 16 -29.03 -5.34 -25.04
CA GLU A 16 -27.79 -4.58 -24.93
C GLU A 16 -27.17 -4.85 -23.56
N PRO A 17 -25.85 -5.10 -23.47
CA PRO A 17 -25.21 -5.20 -22.17
C PRO A 17 -25.34 -3.85 -21.46
N PRO A 18 -25.52 -3.82 -20.12
CA PRO A 18 -25.56 -2.57 -19.39
C PRO A 18 -24.26 -1.80 -19.62
N VAL A 19 -24.39 -0.54 -20.01
CA VAL A 19 -23.29 0.44 -19.98
C VAL A 19 -22.73 0.45 -18.56
N PRO A 20 -21.44 0.14 -18.33
CA PRO A 20 -20.86 0.29 -17.01
C PRO A 20 -20.85 1.79 -16.68
N SER A 21 -21.80 2.21 -15.86
CA SER A 21 -21.77 3.50 -15.17
C SER A 21 -20.70 3.43 -14.09
N ALA A 22 -19.45 3.64 -14.48
CA ALA A 22 -18.43 4.18 -13.61
C ALA A 22 -17.34 4.76 -14.51
N ALA A 23 -17.26 6.09 -14.54
CA ALA A 23 -16.00 6.74 -14.85
C ALA A 23 -14.91 6.09 -13.98
N PRO A 24 -13.70 5.82 -14.51
CA PRO A 24 -12.62 5.39 -13.65
C PRO A 24 -12.44 6.45 -12.57
N ASP A 25 -12.75 6.06 -11.34
CA ASP A 25 -12.40 6.83 -10.17
C ASP A 25 -10.91 7.16 -10.27
N ARG A 26 -10.51 8.39 -9.97
CA ARG A 26 -9.12 8.85 -10.03
C ARG A 26 -8.26 8.25 -8.89
N GLY A 27 -8.54 7.01 -8.51
CA GLY A 27 -7.82 6.17 -7.57
C GLY A 27 -7.88 4.68 -7.95
N ARG A 28 -8.00 4.37 -9.25
CA ARG A 28 -8.24 3.02 -9.77
C ARG A 28 -7.14 2.03 -9.35
N GLY A 29 -7.54 1.06 -8.53
CA GLY A 29 -6.73 -0.07 -8.12
C GLY A 29 -6.12 -0.83 -9.29
N GLY A 30 -4.80 -0.69 -9.46
CA GLY A 30 -3.96 -1.79 -9.90
C GLY A 30 -3.77 -2.76 -8.74
N ALA A 31 -3.58 -4.05 -9.03
CA ALA A 31 -3.42 -5.11 -8.03
C ALA A 31 -2.54 -4.67 -6.83
N GLY A 32 -3.10 -4.72 -5.61
CA GLY A 32 -2.34 -4.47 -4.37
C GLY A 32 -2.31 -3.02 -3.88
N GLY A 33 -3.48 -2.39 -3.71
CA GLY A 33 -3.62 -1.03 -3.17
C GLY A 33 -3.00 -0.82 -1.78
N TRP A 34 -3.01 0.42 -1.29
CA TRP A 34 -2.39 0.80 -0.01
C TRP A 34 -3.39 1.39 0.99
N ILE A 35 -3.10 1.23 2.26
CA ILE A 35 -3.59 2.07 3.35
C ILE A 35 -2.40 2.93 3.78
N ILE A 36 -2.54 4.25 3.72
CA ILE A 36 -1.50 5.20 4.15
C ILE A 36 -2.11 6.06 5.24
N LEU A 37 -1.40 6.20 6.35
CA LEU A 37 -1.83 6.95 7.53
C LEU A 37 -0.78 7.99 7.91
N ASP A 38 -1.27 9.07 8.51
CA ASP A 38 -0.51 10.18 9.08
C ASP A 38 -0.25 9.91 10.57
N GLU A 39 1.00 10.06 11.00
CA GLU A 39 1.48 9.86 12.36
C GLU A 39 0.96 8.58 13.08
N PRO A 40 0.91 7.39 12.44
CA PRO A 40 0.36 6.21 13.10
C PRO A 40 1.33 5.66 14.18
N GLU A 41 0.84 5.41 15.38
CA GLU A 41 1.65 4.73 16.40
C GLU A 41 1.85 3.25 16.03
N VAL A 42 3.11 2.79 16.00
CA VAL A 42 3.47 1.40 15.72
C VAL A 42 4.33 0.83 16.84
N HIS A 43 3.98 -0.35 17.33
CA HIS A 43 4.70 -1.07 18.37
C HIS A 43 5.37 -2.30 17.76
N LEU A 44 6.69 -2.26 17.60
CA LEU A 44 7.45 -3.30 16.91
C LEU A 44 8.50 -3.90 17.86
N ALA A 45 8.33 -5.17 18.23
CA ALA A 45 9.26 -5.92 19.08
C ALA A 45 9.68 -5.19 20.38
N GLY A 46 8.76 -4.42 20.99
CA GLY A 46 9.00 -3.66 22.23
C GLY A 46 9.44 -2.20 22.03
N ASP A 47 9.66 -1.77 20.79
CA ASP A 47 9.88 -0.36 20.44
C ASP A 47 8.55 0.30 20.05
N ALA A 48 8.26 1.46 20.64
CA ALA A 48 7.17 2.33 20.19
C ALA A 48 7.72 3.43 19.26
N LEU A 49 7.15 3.51 18.07
CA LEU A 49 7.55 4.45 17.01
C LEU A 49 6.33 5.21 16.49
N VAL A 50 6.55 6.45 16.05
CA VAL A 50 5.58 7.25 15.31
C VAL A 50 6.31 7.80 14.07
N PRO A 51 6.17 7.16 12.89
CA PRO A 51 6.61 7.74 11.62
C PRO A 51 5.66 8.85 11.21
N ASP A 52 6.16 9.85 10.47
CA ASP A 52 5.29 10.91 9.95
C ASP A 52 4.24 10.34 8.98
N LEU A 53 4.64 9.41 8.10
CA LEU A 53 3.70 8.61 7.31
C LEU A 53 4.08 7.13 7.34
N ALA A 54 3.07 6.26 7.37
CA ALA A 54 3.27 4.83 7.14
C ALA A 54 2.24 4.24 6.18
N GLY A 55 2.67 3.24 5.43
CA GLY A 55 1.90 2.57 4.41
C GLY A 55 1.91 1.05 4.57
N TRP A 56 0.73 0.45 4.49
CA TRP A 56 0.52 -0.99 4.41
C TRP A 56 -0.12 -1.36 3.08
N ARG A 57 0.32 -2.47 2.49
CA ARG A 57 -0.39 -3.09 1.38
C ARG A 57 -1.73 -3.61 1.88
N ARG A 58 -2.80 -3.40 1.11
CA ARG A 58 -4.14 -3.90 1.44
C ARG A 58 -4.23 -5.43 1.53
N GLU A 59 -3.29 -6.16 0.96
CA GLU A 59 -3.20 -7.61 1.13
C GLU A 59 -2.69 -8.01 2.54
N ARG A 60 -1.87 -7.16 3.17
CA ARG A 60 -1.41 -7.33 4.56
C ARG A 60 -2.37 -6.70 5.57
N LEU A 61 -2.99 -5.58 5.21
CA LEU A 61 -3.97 -4.87 6.03
C LEU A 61 -5.27 -4.63 5.22
N PRO A 62 -6.16 -5.64 5.09
CA PRO A 62 -7.35 -5.53 4.24
C PRO A 62 -8.40 -4.56 4.77
N GLN A 63 -8.47 -4.41 6.10
CA GLN A 63 -9.33 -3.50 6.82
C GLN A 63 -8.49 -2.70 7.81
N LEU A 64 -8.81 -1.41 7.97
CA LEU A 64 -8.20 -0.55 8.99
C LEU A 64 -8.81 -0.87 10.37
N PRO A 65 -8.05 -1.44 11.31
CA PRO A 65 -8.53 -1.68 12.66
C PRO A 65 -8.64 -0.37 13.45
N GLN A 66 -9.55 -0.33 14.42
CA GLN A 66 -9.62 0.75 15.41
C GLN A 66 -8.76 0.37 16.62
N VAL A 67 -7.46 0.66 16.54
CA VAL A 67 -6.48 0.39 17.59
C VAL A 67 -5.71 1.66 17.91
N ALA A 68 -5.17 1.73 19.13
CA ALA A 68 -4.30 2.84 19.54
C ALA A 68 -2.92 2.75 18.89
N ALA A 69 -2.40 1.53 18.68
CA ALA A 69 -1.13 1.29 18.02
C ALA A 69 -1.18 0.02 17.15
N PHE A 70 -0.44 0.04 16.05
CA PHE A 70 -0.32 -1.11 15.15
C PHE A 70 0.86 -1.98 15.56
N GLU A 71 0.63 -3.29 15.70
CA GLU A 71 1.69 -4.28 15.87
C GLU A 71 2.22 -4.83 14.53
N LEU A 72 1.46 -4.59 13.44
CA LEU A 72 1.87 -4.99 12.10
C LEU A 72 2.84 -3.95 11.53
N ALA A 73 4.09 -4.36 11.30
CA ALA A 73 5.10 -3.50 10.65
C ALA A 73 4.59 -2.97 9.29
N PRO A 74 4.74 -1.66 8.99
CA PRO A 74 4.44 -1.09 7.69
C PRO A 74 5.25 -1.76 6.56
N ASP A 75 4.74 -1.72 5.34
CA ASP A 75 5.52 -2.08 4.14
C ASP A 75 6.44 -0.92 3.72
N TRP A 76 5.98 0.31 3.98
CA TRP A 76 6.65 1.56 3.66
C TRP A 76 6.50 2.57 4.81
N VAL A 77 7.53 3.36 5.05
CA VAL A 77 7.50 4.52 5.95
C VAL A 77 8.11 5.75 5.28
N CYS A 78 7.68 6.93 5.69
CA CYS A 78 8.30 8.20 5.32
C CYS A 78 8.47 9.08 6.55
N GLU A 79 9.68 9.59 6.73
CA GLU A 79 10.06 10.56 7.76
C GLU A 79 10.41 11.88 7.08
N VAL A 80 9.82 12.96 7.56
CA VAL A 80 10.12 14.34 7.17
C VAL A 80 11.11 14.90 8.16
N LEU A 81 12.36 14.97 7.72
CA LEU A 81 13.47 15.36 8.57
C LEU A 81 13.35 16.83 8.99
N SER A 82 13.52 17.06 10.29
CA SER A 82 13.81 18.37 10.86
C SER A 82 15.22 18.38 11.45
N PRO A 83 15.85 19.55 11.64
CA PRO A 83 17.14 19.63 12.34
C PRO A 83 17.15 18.92 13.70
N SER A 84 16.01 18.90 14.40
CA SER A 84 15.86 18.26 15.72
C SER A 84 15.60 16.76 15.67
N THR A 85 14.95 16.23 14.62
CA THR A 85 14.56 14.81 14.54
C THR A 85 15.48 13.98 13.65
N ALA A 86 16.19 14.61 12.71
CA ALA A 86 17.03 13.91 11.75
C ALA A 86 18.06 12.93 12.34
N PRO A 87 18.73 13.24 13.48
CA PRO A 87 19.59 12.25 14.13
C PRO A 87 18.82 11.03 14.63
N LEU A 88 17.63 11.23 15.23
CA LEU A 88 16.79 10.15 15.75
C LEU A 88 16.27 9.26 14.62
N ASP A 89 15.73 9.86 13.56
CA ASP A 89 15.16 9.13 12.43
C ASP A 89 16.22 8.25 11.76
N ARG A 90 17.43 8.79 11.58
CA ARG A 90 18.54 8.06 10.94
C ARG A 90 19.18 7.00 11.84
N THR A 91 19.42 7.29 13.11
CA THR A 91 20.24 6.43 13.97
C THR A 91 19.45 5.47 14.85
N ARG A 92 18.19 5.79 15.16
CA ARG A 92 17.32 4.96 16.01
C ARG A 92 16.20 4.31 15.21
N LYS A 93 15.42 5.10 14.46
CA LYS A 93 14.23 4.56 13.77
C LYS A 93 14.59 3.64 12.59
N LEU A 94 15.48 4.07 11.69
CA LEU A 94 15.86 3.27 10.52
C LEU A 94 16.37 1.84 10.85
N PRO A 95 17.28 1.63 11.83
CA PRO A 95 17.68 0.29 12.21
C PRO A 95 16.51 -0.58 12.70
N ILE A 96 15.54 0.02 13.42
CA ILE A 96 14.34 -0.69 13.87
C ILE A 96 13.48 -1.05 12.66
N TYR A 97 13.20 -0.11 11.75
CA TYR A 97 12.45 -0.40 10.53
C TYR A 97 13.08 -1.51 9.69
N ALA A 98 14.40 -1.51 9.54
CA ALA A 98 15.13 -2.57 8.84
C ALA A 98 15.00 -3.93 9.54
N ARG A 99 15.18 -3.96 10.87
CA ARG A 99 15.05 -5.18 11.70
C ARG A 99 13.65 -5.80 11.58
N GLU A 100 12.63 -4.95 11.56
CA GLU A 100 11.21 -5.34 11.50
C GLU A 100 10.70 -5.51 10.07
N ARG A 101 11.61 -5.58 9.09
CA ARG A 101 11.35 -5.84 7.66
C ARG A 101 10.43 -4.84 6.97
N VAL A 102 10.47 -3.58 7.37
CA VAL A 102 9.90 -2.49 6.55
C VAL A 102 10.72 -2.40 5.27
N THR A 103 10.08 -2.66 4.13
CA THR A 103 10.80 -2.87 2.87
C THR A 103 11.32 -1.58 2.25
N HIS A 104 10.66 -0.45 2.50
CA HIS A 104 11.02 0.85 1.96
C HIS A 104 10.92 1.93 3.04
N ALA A 105 11.96 2.74 3.19
CA ALA A 105 11.96 3.91 4.07
C ALA A 105 12.37 5.14 3.27
N TRP A 106 11.55 6.18 3.31
CA TRP A 106 11.83 7.47 2.67
C TRP A 106 12.23 8.48 3.73
N LEU A 107 13.31 9.22 3.47
CA LEU A 107 13.69 10.38 4.28
C LEU A 107 13.57 11.63 3.40
N VAL A 108 12.64 12.50 3.74
CA VAL A 108 12.44 13.77 3.05
C VAL A 108 13.13 14.85 3.86
N ASP A 109 14.10 15.53 3.27
CA ASP A 109 14.71 16.72 3.87
C ASP A 109 14.20 17.97 3.14
N PRO A 110 13.26 18.74 3.71
CA PRO A 110 12.73 19.94 3.09
C PRO A 110 13.75 21.09 3.07
N HIS A 111 14.73 21.10 3.98
CA HIS A 111 15.76 22.13 4.02
C HIS A 111 16.76 21.95 2.89
N LEU A 112 17.24 20.71 2.71
CA LEU A 112 18.15 20.33 1.63
C LEU A 112 17.43 20.06 0.30
N LYS A 113 16.09 19.96 0.33
CA LYS A 113 15.23 19.63 -0.82
C LYS A 113 15.59 18.29 -1.45
N THR A 114 15.84 17.29 -0.60
CA THR A 114 16.22 15.94 -1.02
C THR A 114 15.20 14.92 -0.58
N LEU A 115 15.10 13.84 -1.36
CA LEU A 115 14.42 12.60 -0.99
C LEU A 115 15.46 11.48 -1.06
N GLU A 116 15.72 10.84 0.08
CA GLU A 116 16.49 9.61 0.15
C GLU A 116 15.52 8.43 0.14
N VAL A 117 15.67 7.52 -0.84
CA VAL A 117 14.86 6.30 -0.94
C VAL A 117 15.72 5.12 -0.52
N LEU A 118 15.43 4.58 0.66
CA LEU A 118 16.09 3.40 1.19
C LEU A 118 15.19 2.19 0.95
N ARG A 119 15.79 1.10 0.45
CA ARG A 119 15.14 -0.19 0.30
C ARG A 119 15.90 -1.21 1.14
N LEU A 120 15.16 -2.02 1.89
CA LEU A 120 15.76 -3.16 2.57
C LEU A 120 16.19 -4.18 1.52
N ASP A 121 17.49 -4.40 1.39
CA ASP A 121 18.01 -5.43 0.50
C ASP A 121 17.76 -6.81 1.11
N GLY A 122 17.22 -7.72 0.28
CA GLY A 122 16.90 -9.08 0.69
C GLY A 122 18.17 -9.90 0.88
N ALA A 123 18.70 -9.93 2.11
CA ALA A 123 19.58 -11.01 2.51
C ALA A 123 18.73 -12.26 2.77
N THR A 124 18.84 -13.20 1.83
CA THR A 124 18.34 -14.59 1.85
C THR A 124 18.66 -15.33 3.13
#